data_AF-A0A8H3BZW9-F1
#
_entry.id   AF-A0A8H3BZW9-F1
#
_cell.length_a   1.000
_cell.length_b   1.000
_cell.length_c   1.000
_cell.angle_alpha   90.00
_cell.angle_beta   90.00
_cell.angle_gamma   90.00
#
_symmetry.space_group_name_H-M   'P 1'
#
loop_
_entity.id
_entity.type
_entity.pdbx_description
1 polymer ?
#
loop_
_entity_poly.entity_id
_entity_poly.type
_entity_poly.pdbx_seq_one_letter_code
_entity_poly.pdbx_strand_id
1 'polypeptide(L)'
;MSSPYAGLTRSSLRPIQGDETHYLTLDLGAVDPSLLANCPSIRLIGLETPTPFLQLGDLVFQGIHTRTLGTELVLDTHGVIAQSEHKVLFNPVQLIPKAETEAEPGPDPQSHDPAGPAPRTKRRGRGRGRGRGKKRAGD
;
A
#
# COMPACT_ATOMS: atom_id res chain seq x y z
N MET A 1 37.57 7.32 34.89
CA MET A 1 37.82 6.80 33.52
C MET A 1 36.51 6.91 32.76
N SER A 2 36.44 7.82 31.81
CA SER A 2 35.24 8.04 30.99
C SER A 2 35.09 6.90 29.99
N SER A 3 33.92 6.25 29.95
CA SER A 3 33.62 5.22 28.96
C SER A 3 33.56 5.85 27.56
N PRO A 4 34.29 5.33 26.55
CA PRO A 4 34.27 5.86 25.19
C PRO A 4 32.93 5.67 24.46
N TYR A 5 31.95 5.00 25.10
CA TYR A 5 30.63 4.69 24.53
C TYR A 5 29.49 5.53 25.10
N ALA A 6 29.78 6.58 25.88
CA ALA A 6 28.77 7.42 26.54
C ALA A 6 27.86 8.23 25.58
N GLY A 7 28.06 8.15 24.25
CA GLY A 7 27.29 8.91 23.26
C GLY A 7 26.28 8.12 22.43
N LEU A 8 26.12 6.81 22.66
CA LEU A 8 25.35 5.93 21.76
C LEU A 8 23.95 5.53 22.27
N THR A 9 23.51 6.03 23.41
CA THR A 9 22.12 5.86 23.86
C THR A 9 21.29 7.08 23.44
N ARG A 10 20.38 6.86 22.49
CA ARG A 10 19.29 7.75 22.04
C ARG A 10 18.74 8.65 23.18
N SER A 11 18.54 9.94 22.90
CA SER A 11 17.21 10.57 22.84
C SER A 11 17.27 12.12 22.87
N SER A 12 16.81 12.74 21.77
CA SER A 12 15.91 13.91 21.77
C SER A 12 16.28 15.25 22.45
N LEU A 13 17.55 15.65 22.60
CA LEU A 13 17.89 16.97 23.16
C LEU A 13 18.53 17.95 22.17
N ARG A 14 18.12 17.92 20.90
CA ARG A 14 18.25 19.12 20.06
C ARG A 14 16.86 19.73 19.90
N PRO A 15 16.68 21.04 20.17
CA PRO A 15 15.44 21.70 19.82
C PRO A 15 15.24 21.52 18.30
N ILE A 16 14.06 21.07 17.88
CA ILE A 16 13.69 20.96 16.47
C ILE A 16 13.52 22.39 15.95
N GLN A 17 14.61 23.02 15.56
CA GLN A 17 14.63 24.21 14.73
C GLN A 17 15.28 23.80 13.41
N GLY A 18 14.48 23.18 12.52
CA GLY A 18 14.90 22.73 11.19
C GLY A 18 13.95 21.68 10.62
N ASP A 19 14.00 21.50 9.30
CA ASP A 19 13.28 20.43 8.59
C ASP A 19 13.76 19.05 9.06
N GLU A 20 12.83 18.19 9.46
CA GLU A 20 13.13 16.82 9.86
C GLU A 20 13.40 15.97 8.60
N THR A 21 14.65 15.51 8.44
CA THR A 21 15.04 14.65 7.31
C THR A 21 15.03 13.20 7.75
N HIS A 22 14.29 12.36 7.03
CA HIS A 22 14.29 10.92 7.22
C HIS A 22 15.04 10.22 6.09
N TYR A 23 15.88 9.27 6.45
CA TYR A 23 16.60 8.42 5.49
C TYR A 23 15.89 7.09 5.34
N LEU A 24 15.87 6.58 4.12
CA LEU A 24 15.30 5.29 3.77
C LEU A 24 16.22 4.59 2.76
N THR A 25 16.42 3.28 2.94
CA THR A 25 17.27 2.50 2.05
C THR A 25 16.45 1.92 0.91
N LEU A 26 16.82 2.22 -0.33
CA LEU A 26 16.23 1.60 -1.53
C LEU A 26 17.04 0.35 -1.86
N ASP A 27 16.43 -0.82 -1.67
CA ASP A 27 17.06 -2.12 -1.91
C ASP A 27 16.62 -2.66 -3.27
N LEU A 28 17.54 -2.69 -4.23
CA LEU A 28 17.25 -3.15 -5.60
C LEU A 28 17.54 -4.65 -5.80
N GLY A 29 18.02 -5.35 -4.77
CA GLY A 29 18.50 -6.71 -4.90
C GLY A 29 19.71 -6.82 -5.84
N ALA A 30 19.75 -7.88 -6.65
CA ALA A 30 20.86 -8.18 -7.56
C ALA A 30 20.73 -7.44 -8.91
N VAL A 31 20.74 -6.11 -8.88
CA VAL A 31 20.86 -5.27 -10.08
C VAL A 31 22.34 -5.10 -10.43
N ASP A 32 22.67 -5.13 -11.73
CA ASP A 32 24.03 -4.85 -12.20
C ASP A 32 24.49 -3.45 -11.71
N PRO A 33 25.58 -3.35 -10.91
CA PRO A 33 26.09 -2.07 -10.43
C PRO A 33 26.38 -1.06 -11.55
N SER A 34 26.70 -1.54 -12.75
CA SER A 34 26.96 -0.69 -13.92
C SER A 34 25.73 0.13 -14.33
N LEU A 35 24.52 -0.39 -14.06
CA LEU A 35 23.27 0.31 -14.33
C LEU A 35 23.12 1.53 -13.44
N LEU A 36 23.51 1.46 -12.17
CA LEU A 36 23.45 2.59 -11.25
C LEU A 36 24.47 3.67 -11.60
N ALA A 37 25.67 3.28 -12.01
CA ALA A 37 26.73 4.21 -12.36
C ALA A 37 26.46 4.97 -13.67
N ASN A 38 25.76 4.35 -14.62
CA ASN A 38 25.54 4.89 -15.96
C ASN A 38 24.08 5.26 -16.24
N CYS A 39 23.20 5.25 -15.23
CA CYS A 39 21.79 5.54 -15.46
C CYS A 39 21.58 7.02 -15.83
N PRO A 40 20.97 7.34 -16.98
CA PRO A 40 20.70 8.72 -17.36
C PRO A 40 19.61 9.38 -16.51
N SER A 41 18.71 8.59 -15.90
CA SER A 41 17.65 9.13 -15.04
C SER A 41 17.11 8.10 -14.06
N ILE A 42 16.90 8.53 -12.81
CA ILE A 42 16.23 7.79 -11.76
C ILE A 42 14.88 8.49 -11.49
N ARG A 43 13.77 7.76 -11.59
CA ARG A 43 12.43 8.31 -11.31
C ARG A 43 11.74 7.46 -10.27
N LEU A 44 11.33 8.08 -9.17
CA LEU A 44 10.62 7.42 -8.08
C LEU A 44 9.24 8.07 -7.96
N ILE A 45 8.19 7.25 -7.91
CA ILE A 45 6.81 7.69 -7.71
C ILE A 45 6.16 6.91 -6.57
N GLY A 46 5.24 7.59 -5.86
CA GLY A 46 4.41 6.96 -4.84
C GLY A 46 5.20 6.45 -3.62
N LEU A 47 6.28 7.12 -3.21
CA LEU A 47 7.07 6.76 -2.02
C LEU A 47 6.25 6.80 -0.73
N GLU A 48 5.17 7.56 -0.73
CA GLU A 48 4.16 7.65 0.32
C GLU A 48 3.14 6.51 0.29
N THR A 49 3.09 5.73 -0.78
CA THR A 49 2.15 4.63 -0.96
C THR A 49 2.74 3.31 -0.47
N PRO A 50 1.92 2.30 -0.13
CA PRO A 50 2.44 0.98 0.22
C PRO A 50 3.24 0.30 -0.89
N THR A 51 3.05 0.71 -2.15
CA THR A 51 3.64 0.11 -3.34
C THR A 51 4.25 1.17 -4.27
N PRO A 52 5.41 1.76 -3.92
CA PRO A 52 6.10 2.72 -4.77
C PRO A 52 6.61 2.07 -6.06
N PHE A 53 6.86 2.88 -7.09
CA PHE A 53 7.51 2.43 -8.31
C PHE A 53 8.78 3.22 -8.57
N LEU A 54 9.82 2.51 -8.99
CA LEU A 54 11.12 3.08 -9.35
C LEU A 54 11.42 2.73 -10.80
N GLN A 55 11.80 3.72 -11.59
CA GLN A 55 12.33 3.54 -12.93
C GLN A 55 13.82 3.88 -12.93
N LEU A 56 14.63 2.94 -13.41
CA LEU A 56 16.08 3.06 -13.60
C LEU A 56 16.38 2.80 -15.09
N GLY A 57 16.51 3.87 -15.87
CA GLY A 57 16.56 3.75 -17.33
C GLY A 57 15.27 3.14 -17.89
N ASP A 58 15.39 2.00 -18.58
CA ASP A 58 14.25 1.27 -19.16
C ASP A 58 13.68 0.19 -18.21
N LEU A 59 14.32 -0.04 -17.06
CA LEU A 59 13.85 -1.00 -16.07
C LEU A 59 12.88 -0.35 -15.10
N VAL A 60 11.77 -1.03 -14.85
CA VAL A 60 10.75 -0.62 -13.87
C VAL A 60 10.74 -1.61 -12.73
N PHE A 61 10.65 -1.09 -11.51
CA PHE A 61 10.61 -1.85 -10.28
C PHE A 61 9.38 -1.46 -9.48
N GLN A 62 8.79 -2.42 -8.80
CA GLN A 62 7.75 -2.22 -7.80
C GLN A 62 8.32 -2.47 -6.42
N GLY A 63 8.11 -1.51 -5.52
CA GLY A 63 8.63 -1.52 -4.17
C GLY A 63 7.61 -1.99 -3.13
N ILE A 64 8.11 -2.46 -1.99
CA ILE A 64 7.34 -2.72 -0.77
C ILE A 64 8.09 -2.13 0.42
N HIS A 65 7.40 -1.34 1.25
CA HIS A 65 7.97 -0.80 2.48
C HIS A 65 8.18 -1.91 3.53
N THR A 66 9.34 -1.89 4.17
CA THR A 66 9.66 -2.80 5.28
C THR A 66 10.47 -2.10 6.36
N ARG A 67 10.43 -2.65 7.57
CA ARG A 67 11.23 -2.18 8.70
C ARG A 67 12.36 -3.18 8.98
N THR A 68 13.56 -2.70 9.21
CA THR A 68 14.70 -3.54 9.57
C THR A 68 14.61 -4.00 11.02
N LEU A 69 15.17 -5.18 11.33
CA LEU A 69 15.29 -5.67 12.72
C LEU A 69 16.35 -4.92 13.55
N GLY A 70 17.10 -4.01 12.92
CA GLY A 70 18.09 -3.15 13.55
C GLY A 70 18.22 -1.82 12.81
N THR A 71 19.34 -1.12 13.01
CA THR A 71 19.61 0.17 12.35
C THR A 71 20.68 -0.02 11.28
N GLU A 72 20.38 0.42 10.05
CA GLU A 72 21.37 0.55 8.99
C GLU A 72 22.11 1.89 9.14
N LEU A 73 23.44 1.85 9.04
CA LEU A 73 24.29 3.04 9.11
C LEU A 73 24.94 3.26 7.75
N VAL A 74 24.78 4.47 7.20
CA VAL A 74 25.52 4.91 6.01
C VAL A 74 26.73 5.70 6.47
N LEU A 75 27.90 5.30 5.99
CA LEU A 75 29.20 5.85 6.37
C LEU A 75 29.87 6.52 5.17
N ASP A 76 30.55 7.63 5.40
CA ASP A 76 31.49 8.24 4.47
C ASP A 76 32.89 8.36 5.10
N THR A 77 33.79 9.14 4.47
CA THR A 77 35.14 9.38 4.99
C THR A 77 35.17 10.18 6.30
N HIS A 78 34.06 10.81 6.70
CA HIS A 78 33.94 11.68 7.86
C HIS A 78 33.13 11.04 9.01
N GLY A 79 32.42 9.94 8.76
CA GLY A 79 31.72 9.16 9.78
C GLY A 79 30.31 8.74 9.34
N VAL A 80 29.39 8.66 10.30
CA VAL A 80 27.98 8.31 10.03
C VAL A 80 27.26 9.51 9.43
N ILE A 81 26.75 9.36 8.21
CA ILE A 81 26.00 10.41 7.49
C ILE A 81 24.49 10.18 7.52
N ALA A 82 24.05 8.92 7.64
CA ALA A 82 22.64 8.58 7.74
C ALA A 82 22.42 7.33 8.59
N GLN A 83 21.24 7.27 9.19
CA GLN A 83 20.74 6.10 9.92
C GLN A 83 19.33 5.81 9.42
N SER A 84 19.05 4.55 9.13
CA SER A 84 17.73 4.12 8.69
C SER A 84 17.27 2.87 9.45
N GLU A 85 15.98 2.85 9.78
CA GLU A 85 15.27 1.64 10.20
C GLU A 85 14.24 1.18 9.16
N HIS A 86 14.18 1.88 8.01
CA HIS A 86 13.20 1.67 6.96
C HIS A 86 13.86 1.36 5.63
N LYS A 87 13.27 0.44 4.89
CA LYS A 87 13.68 0.11 3.53
C LYS A 87 12.47 0.05 2.60
N VAL A 88 12.73 0.21 1.33
CA VAL A 88 11.83 -0.20 0.25
C VAL A 88 12.55 -1.28 -0.53
N LEU A 89 11.96 -2.48 -0.56
CA LEU A 89 12.47 -3.61 -1.33
C LEU A 89 11.86 -3.56 -2.72
N PHE A 90 12.69 -3.38 -3.75
CA PHE A 90 12.28 -3.27 -5.13
C PHE A 90 12.49 -4.58 -5.89
N ASN A 91 11.43 -5.03 -6.57
CA ASN A 91 11.49 -6.15 -7.50
C ASN A 91 11.23 -5.66 -8.93
N PRO A 92 11.96 -6.15 -9.94
CA PRO A 92 11.73 -5.77 -11.32
C PRO A 92 10.36 -6.24 -11.81
N VAL A 93 9.68 -5.39 -12.57
CA VAL A 93 8.35 -5.66 -13.13
C VAL A 93 8.28 -5.23 -14.59
N GLN A 94 7.35 -5.82 -15.34
CA GLN A 94 7.02 -5.38 -16.70
C GLN A 94 5.67 -4.68 -16.70
N LEU A 95 5.60 -3.56 -17.40
CA LEU A 95 4.34 -2.84 -17.59
C LEU A 95 3.55 -3.49 -18.71
N ILE A 96 2.34 -3.96 -18.39
CA ILE A 96 1.43 -4.60 -19.34
C ILE A 96 0.30 -3.60 -19.64
N PRO A 97 0.09 -3.23 -20.92
CA PRO A 97 -1.06 -2.41 -21.31
C PRO A 97 -2.37 -3.06 -20.86
N LYS A 98 -3.22 -2.29 -20.18
CA LYS A 98 -4.56 -2.77 -19.81
C LYS A 98 -5.41 -2.81 -21.08
N ALA A 99 -5.95 -3.97 -21.43
CA ALA A 99 -6.91 -4.08 -22.53
C ALA A 99 -8.15 -3.22 -22.23
N GLU A 100 -8.62 -2.47 -23.22
CA GLU A 100 -9.88 -1.75 -23.14
C GLU A 100 -10.99 -2.79 -23.00
N THR A 101 -11.53 -2.92 -21.79
CA THR A 101 -12.76 -3.67 -21.59
C THR A 101 -13.86 -2.87 -22.27
N GLU A 102 -14.39 -3.39 -23.37
CA GLU A 102 -15.62 -2.87 -23.98
C GLU A 102 -16.65 -2.68 -22.87
N ALA A 103 -17.09 -1.44 -22.69
CA ALA A 103 -18.08 -1.11 -21.68
C ALA A 103 -19.32 -1.97 -21.92
N GLU A 104 -19.70 -2.79 -20.94
CA GLU A 104 -21.02 -3.42 -20.97
C GLU A 104 -22.07 -2.32 -21.15
N PRO A 105 -23.04 -2.49 -22.07
CA PRO A 105 -24.09 -1.51 -22.29
C PRO A 105 -24.86 -1.33 -20.97
N GLY A 106 -24.73 -0.15 -20.38
CA GLY A 106 -25.45 0.22 -19.17
C GLY A 106 -26.97 0.08 -19.40
N PRO A 107 -27.74 -0.27 -18.36
CA PRO A 107 -29.19 -0.45 -18.48
C PRO A 107 -29.84 0.84 -19.00
N ASP A 108 -30.69 0.69 -20.01
CA ASP A 108 -31.36 1.75 -20.74
C ASP A 108 -31.94 2.84 -19.80
N PRO A 109 -31.80 4.13 -20.14
CA PRO A 109 -32.43 5.21 -19.40
C PRO A 109 -33.95 5.15 -19.57
N GLN A 110 -34.61 4.71 -18.50
CA GLN A 110 -35.99 4.93 -18.08
C GLN A 110 -36.89 5.71 -19.06
N SER A 111 -37.88 5.00 -19.62
CA SER A 111 -39.12 5.56 -20.14
C SER A 111 -39.86 6.33 -19.04
N HIS A 112 -39.95 7.66 -19.21
CA HIS A 112 -40.85 8.52 -18.45
C HIS A 112 -42.31 8.24 -18.83
N ASP A 113 -43.17 7.98 -17.84
CA ASP A 113 -44.61 8.24 -17.95
C ASP A 113 -45.11 8.91 -16.64
N PRO A 114 -45.97 9.94 -16.69
CA PRO A 114 -46.28 10.78 -15.53
C PRO A 114 -47.58 10.40 -14.77
N ALA A 115 -47.51 10.59 -13.44
CA ALA A 115 -48.56 11.02 -12.50
C ALA A 115 -49.86 10.20 -12.30
N GLY A 116 -50.02 9.63 -11.09
CA GLY A 116 -51.33 9.28 -10.50
C GLY A 116 -51.22 8.58 -9.13
N PRO A 117 -52.13 8.80 -8.15
CA PRO A 117 -51.75 9.01 -6.74
C PRO A 117 -51.76 7.76 -5.83
N ALA A 118 -50.96 7.83 -4.75
CA ALA A 118 -50.94 6.87 -3.66
C ALA A 118 -52.31 6.74 -2.94
N PRO A 119 -52.64 5.56 -2.36
CA PRO A 119 -52.85 5.58 -0.91
C PRO A 119 -52.53 4.28 -0.12
N ARG A 120 -52.15 4.53 1.14
CA ARG A 120 -52.59 3.85 2.38
C ARG A 120 -52.00 2.49 2.80
N THR A 121 -51.21 2.62 3.88
CA THR A 121 -51.10 1.73 5.06
C THR A 121 -52.25 0.74 5.28
N LYS A 122 -51.92 -0.56 5.40
CA LYS A 122 -52.70 -1.54 6.19
C LYS A 122 -51.78 -2.42 7.01
N ARG A 123 -51.77 -2.15 8.31
CA ARG A 123 -51.34 -3.04 9.39
C ARG A 123 -52.57 -3.85 9.84
N ARG A 124 -52.55 -5.17 9.68
CA ARG A 124 -53.47 -6.20 10.26
C ARG A 124 -53.05 -7.53 9.60
N GLY A 125 -52.76 -8.64 10.25
CA GLY A 125 -52.96 -9.10 11.61
C GLY A 125 -53.26 -10.61 11.55
N ARG A 126 -52.48 -11.42 12.28
CA ARG A 126 -52.90 -12.55 13.13
C ARG A 126 -53.81 -13.66 12.53
N GLY A 127 -53.28 -14.89 12.45
CA GLY A 127 -54.06 -16.15 12.48
C GLY A 127 -53.33 -17.32 11.82
N ARG A 128 -52.71 -18.23 12.58
CA ARG A 128 -53.28 -19.49 13.14
C ARG A 128 -53.35 -20.66 12.13
N GLY A 129 -52.58 -21.71 12.41
CA GLY A 129 -52.74 -23.08 11.87
C GLY A 129 -51.41 -23.81 11.83
N ARG A 130 -50.94 -24.51 12.88
CA ARG A 130 -51.28 -25.88 13.36
C ARG A 130 -51.15 -27.00 12.32
N GLY A 131 -50.25 -27.94 12.62
CA GLY A 131 -50.13 -29.30 12.07
C GLY A 131 -48.66 -29.62 11.78
N ARG A 132 -47.85 -30.34 12.57
CA ARG A 132 -47.96 -31.59 13.37
C ARG A 132 -48.03 -32.87 12.50
N GLY A 133 -46.89 -33.57 12.44
CA GLY A 133 -46.69 -34.98 12.04
C GLY A 133 -45.27 -35.11 11.46
N LYS A 134 -44.24 -35.74 12.05
CA LYS A 134 -44.03 -36.95 12.88
C LYS A 134 -44.37 -38.27 12.17
N LYS A 135 -43.33 -38.94 11.65
CA LYS A 135 -42.97 -40.39 11.69
C LYS A 135 -41.72 -40.56 10.80
N ARG A 136 -40.53 -40.95 11.29
CA ARG A 136 -40.01 -42.24 11.79
C ARG A 136 -39.84 -43.34 10.70
N ALA A 137 -38.56 -43.63 10.42
CA ALA A 137 -37.83 -44.92 10.33
C ALA A 137 -38.21 -46.02 9.30
N GLY A 138 -37.14 -46.70 8.81
CA GLY A 138 -37.08 -47.90 7.96
C GLY A 138 -36.46 -47.53 6.60
N ASP A 139 -35.33 -48.07 6.14
CA ASP A 139 -34.64 -49.35 6.36
C ASP A 139 -33.13 -49.14 6.62
#